data_AF-A0A7Y2Z3J0-F1
#
_entry.id   AF-A0A7Y2Z3J0-F1
#
_cell.length_a   1.000
_cell.length_b   1.000
_cell.length_c   1.000
_cell.angle_alpha   90.00
_cell.angle_beta   90.00
_cell.angle_gamma   90.00
#
_symmetry.space_group_name_H-M   'P 1'
#
loop_
_entity.id
_entity.type
_entity.pdbx_description
1 polymer ?
#
loop_
_entity_poly.entity_id
_entity_poly.type
_entity_poly.pdbx_seq_one_letter_code
_entity_poly.pdbx_strand_id
1 'polypeptide(L)'
;MVDKIGSFFEENFNMELIQSLDLQPGRYRTSMIFRITSEGTVTDVKANNYRGIEEIEKEAIRVALMLPGMKPGTQRGKVVGVIYGLPIVFDIEPEGKKQRKKRVKN
;
A
#
# COMPACT_ATOMS: atom_id res chain seq x y z
N MET A 1 4.43 13.21 4.21
CA MET A 1 3.43 12.99 3.11
C MET A 1 3.37 11.52 2.76
N VAL A 2 4.52 10.88 2.57
CA VAL A 2 4.67 9.41 2.53
C VAL A 2 4.02 8.75 3.76
N ASP A 3 4.15 9.37 4.93
CA ASP A 3 3.62 8.86 6.20
C ASP A 3 2.08 8.75 6.22
N LYS A 4 1.38 9.65 5.51
CA LYS A 4 -0.09 9.62 5.42
C LYS A 4 -0.58 8.50 4.52
N ILE A 5 0.15 8.23 3.44
CA ILE A 5 -0.16 7.11 2.54
C ILE A 5 0.10 5.80 3.27
N GLY A 6 1.24 5.67 3.96
CA GLY A 6 1.54 4.50 4.78
C GLY A 6 0.43 4.20 5.79
N SER A 7 0.00 5.21 6.55
CA SER A 7 -1.11 5.07 7.52
C SER A 7 -2.42 4.66 6.85
N PHE A 8 -2.76 5.25 5.70
CA PHE A 8 -3.96 4.87 4.94
C PHE A 8 -3.92 3.41 4.49
N PHE A 9 -2.75 2.93 4.06
CA PHE A 9 -2.56 1.53 3.70
C PHE A 9 -2.71 0.62 4.91
N GLU A 10 -2.10 0.94 6.04
CA GLU A 10 -2.26 0.16 7.28
C GLU A 10 -3.72 0.04 7.74
N GLU A 11 -4.53 1.09 7.53
CA GLU A 11 -5.94 1.11 7.93
C GLU A 11 -6.87 0.36 6.95
N ASN A 12 -6.54 0.33 5.66
CA ASN A 12 -7.43 -0.19 4.62
C ASN A 12 -6.99 -1.54 4.03
N PHE A 13 -5.76 -1.99 4.29
CA PHE A 13 -5.23 -3.24 3.78
C PHE A 13 -5.76 -4.44 4.57
N ASN A 14 -6.43 -5.35 3.88
CA ASN A 14 -7.08 -6.50 4.49
C ASN A 14 -6.07 -7.60 4.84
N MET A 15 -5.45 -7.48 6.00
CA MET A 15 -4.53 -8.51 6.51
C MET A 15 -5.21 -9.85 6.81
N GLU A 16 -6.51 -9.86 7.14
CA GLU A 16 -7.25 -11.09 7.41
C GLU A 16 -7.40 -11.94 6.13
N LEU A 17 -7.70 -11.29 5.00
CA LEU A 17 -7.69 -11.95 3.69
C LEU A 17 -6.33 -12.57 3.40
N ILE A 18 -5.24 -11.83 3.60
CA ILE A 18 -3.89 -12.33 3.30
C ILE A 18 -3.47 -13.47 4.22
N GLN A 19 -3.82 -13.40 5.51
CA GLN A 19 -3.57 -14.47 6.47
C GLN A 19 -4.36 -15.75 6.15
N SER A 20 -5.52 -15.64 5.49
CA SER A 20 -6.31 -16.79 5.06
C SER A 20 -5.71 -17.60 3.90
N LEU A 21 -4.67 -17.09 3.23
CA LEU A 21 -4.05 -17.71 2.06
C LEU A 21 -2.98 -18.77 2.39
N ASP A 22 -2.89 -19.21 3.65
CA ASP A 22 -1.90 -20.19 4.15
C ASP A 22 -0.46 -19.85 3.72
N LEU A 23 -0.09 -18.58 3.91
CA LEU A 23 1.21 -18.06 3.51
C LEU A 23 2.31 -18.47 4.51
N GLN A 24 3.49 -18.78 3.98
CA GLN A 24 4.65 -19.08 4.82
C GLN A 24 4.99 -17.89 5.73
N PRO A 25 5.34 -18.13 7.01
CA PRO A 25 5.80 -17.08 7.89
C PRO A 25 7.01 -16.34 7.32
N GLY A 26 7.05 -15.03 7.51
CA GLY A 26 8.17 -14.19 7.11
C GLY A 26 7.77 -12.83 6.59
N ARG A 27 8.77 -12.11 6.07
CA ARG A 27 8.59 -10.78 5.53
C ARG A 27 8.14 -10.83 4.07
N TYR A 28 7.07 -10.12 3.79
CA TYR A 28 6.51 -9.90 2.46
C TYR A 28 6.76 -8.46 2.07
N ARG A 29 7.31 -8.25 0.87
CA ARG A 29 7.48 -6.93 0.28
C ARG A 29 6.67 -6.89 -1.00
N THR A 30 5.97 -5.80 -1.21
CA THR A 30 5.23 -5.50 -2.43
C THR A 30 5.66 -4.12 -2.90
N SER A 31 6.16 -4.03 -4.12
CA SER A 31 6.42 -2.73 -4.75
C SER A 31 5.17 -2.30 -5.51
N MET A 32 4.74 -1.06 -5.30
CA MET A 32 3.64 -0.48 -6.04
C MET A 32 4.09 0.79 -6.73
N ILE A 33 3.64 0.98 -7.97
CA ILE A 33 3.78 2.21 -8.72
C ILE A 33 2.40 2.70 -9.15
N PHE A 34 2.18 4.00 -9.07
CA PHE A 34 0.95 4.62 -9.55
C PHE A 34 1.23 6.04 -10.01
N ARG A 35 0.35 6.55 -10.88
CA ARG A 35 0.40 7.92 -11.37
C ARG A 35 -0.64 8.75 -10.62
N ILE A 36 -0.26 9.96 -10.25
CA ILE A 36 -1.19 10.99 -9.79
C ILE A 36 -1.28 12.02 -10.91
N THR A 37 -2.49 12.25 -11.43
CA THR A 37 -2.71 13.23 -12.51
C THR A 37 -2.63 14.66 -11.99
N SER A 38 -2.65 15.66 -12.88
CA SER A 38 -2.69 17.08 -12.52
C SER A 38 -3.93 17.47 -11.70
N GLU A 39 -4.98 16.67 -11.77
CA GLU A 39 -6.24 16.86 -11.04
C GLU A 39 -6.19 16.20 -9.64
N GLY A 40 -5.11 15.46 -9.35
CA GLY A 40 -4.95 14.73 -8.08
C GLY A 40 -5.55 13.33 -8.08
N THR A 41 -5.99 12.82 -9.23
CA THR A 41 -6.57 11.49 -9.35
C THR A 41 -5.48 10.43 -9.46
N VAL A 42 -5.65 9.30 -8.78
CA VAL A 42 -4.75 8.14 -8.89
C VAL A 42 -5.14 7.30 -10.11
N THR A 43 -4.19 7.06 -11.01
CA THR A 43 -4.35 6.25 -12.23
C THR A 43 -3.14 5.33 -12.44
N ASP A 44 -3.23 4.41 -13.40
CA ASP A 44 -2.13 3.53 -13.83
C ASP A 44 -1.46 2.77 -12.67
N VAL A 45 -2.26 2.28 -11.72
CA VAL A 45 -1.74 1.54 -10.56
C VAL A 45 -1.25 0.16 -10.98
N LYS A 46 -0.02 -0.17 -10.58
CA LYS A 46 0.57 -1.50 -10.73
C LYS A 46 1.22 -1.90 -9.42
N ALA A 47 0.93 -3.10 -8.94
CA ALA A 47 1.59 -3.69 -7.77
C ALA A 47 2.27 -4.98 -8.19
N ASN A 48 3.47 -5.23 -7.65
CA ASN A 48 4.22 -6.46 -7.84
C ASN A 48 4.71 -6.95 -6.48
N ASN A 49 4.33 -8.16 -6.10
CA ASN A 49 4.78 -8.82 -4.89
C ASN A 49 6.03 -9.65 -5.19
N TYR A 50 7.07 -9.54 -4.35
CA TYR A 50 8.34 -10.25 -4.59
C TYR A 50 8.24 -11.78 -4.48
N ARG A 51 7.16 -12.31 -3.89
CA ARG A 51 6.87 -13.75 -3.80
C ARG A 51 5.82 -14.20 -4.82
N GLY A 52 5.38 -13.32 -5.72
CA GLY A 52 4.48 -13.67 -6.82
C GLY A 52 3.06 -14.07 -6.40
N ILE A 53 2.57 -13.55 -5.28
CA ILE A 53 1.22 -13.84 -4.78
C ILE A 53 0.27 -12.76 -5.29
N GLU A 54 -0.61 -13.15 -6.22
CA GLU A 54 -1.51 -12.22 -6.90
C GLU A 54 -2.53 -11.57 -5.96
N GLU A 55 -2.99 -12.26 -4.93
CA GLU A 55 -3.98 -11.74 -3.98
C GLU A 55 -3.44 -10.53 -3.22
N ILE A 56 -2.14 -10.54 -2.89
CA ILE A 56 -1.47 -9.39 -2.25
C ILE A 56 -1.40 -8.21 -3.22
N GLU A 57 -1.15 -8.47 -4.51
CA GLU A 57 -1.09 -7.44 -5.54
C GLU A 57 -2.47 -6.82 -5.79
N LYS A 58 -3.50 -7.65 -5.93
CA LYS A 58 -4.90 -7.24 -6.09
C LYS A 58 -5.35 -6.37 -4.92
N GLU A 59 -5.02 -6.79 -3.69
CA GLU A 59 -5.37 -6.02 -2.49
C GLU A 59 -4.61 -4.68 -2.42
N ALA A 60 -3.32 -4.66 -2.75
CA ALA A 60 -2.56 -3.42 -2.80
C ALA A 60 -3.12 -2.45 -3.86
N ILE A 61 -3.52 -2.94 -5.03
CA ILE A 61 -4.16 -2.14 -6.09
C ILE A 61 -5.51 -1.59 -5.59
N ARG A 62 -6.33 -2.41 -4.93
CA ARG A 62 -7.62 -1.99 -4.38
C ARG A 62 -7.45 -0.82 -3.42
N VAL A 63 -6.53 -0.93 -2.47
CA VAL A 63 -6.27 0.13 -1.48
C VAL A 63 -5.73 1.39 -2.15
N ALA A 64 -4.85 1.27 -3.14
CA ALA A 64 -4.34 2.42 -3.90
C ALA A 64 -5.45 3.19 -4.63
N LEU A 65 -6.41 2.49 -5.20
CA LEU A 65 -7.57 3.10 -5.88
C LEU A 65 -8.54 3.78 -4.91
N MET A 66 -8.48 3.43 -3.62
CA MET A 66 -9.26 4.09 -2.57
C MET A 66 -8.60 5.35 -2.02
N LEU A 67 -7.36 5.65 -2.42
CA LEU A 67 -6.68 6.85 -1.96
C LEU A 67 -7.51 8.10 -2.28
N PRO A 68 -7.70 9.02 -1.32
CA PRO A 68 -8.39 10.27 -1.58
C PRO A 68 -7.59 11.12 -2.58
N GLY A 69 -8.24 12.12 -3.19
CA GLY A 69 -7.59 13.03 -4.12
C GLY A 69 -6.26 13.56 -3.59
N MET A 70 -5.20 13.28 -4.32
CA MET A 70 -3.81 13.52 -3.93
C MET A 70 -3.34 14.87 -4.45
N LYS A 71 -2.30 15.44 -3.82
CA LYS A 71 -1.70 16.67 -4.34
C LYS A 71 -0.75 16.34 -5.49
N PRO A 72 -0.99 16.87 -6.71
CA PRO A 72 -0.07 16.70 -7.83
C PRO A 72 1.27 17.39 -7.57
N GLY A 73 2.27 17.03 -8.37
CA GLY A 73 3.54 17.73 -8.37
C GLY A 73 3.42 19.11 -9.02
N THR A 74 4.39 19.98 -8.73
CA THR A 74 4.54 21.25 -9.43
C THR A 74 5.94 21.32 -10.01
N GLN A 75 6.04 21.55 -11.32
CA GLN A 75 7.32 21.73 -12.01
C GLN A 75 7.31 23.08 -12.71
N ARG A 76 8.25 23.96 -12.33
CA ARG A 76 8.37 25.33 -12.88
C ARG A 76 7.05 26.13 -12.80
N GLY A 77 6.33 26.01 -11.69
CA GLY A 77 5.06 26.70 -11.46
C GLY A 77 3.84 26.10 -12.18
N LYS A 78 4.01 25.01 -12.93
CA LYS A 78 2.91 24.28 -13.57
C LYS A 78 2.60 23.01 -12.82
N VAL A 79 1.32 22.73 -12.63
CA VAL A 79 0.84 21.47 -12.06
C VAL A 79 1.11 20.36 -13.06
N VAL A 80 1.79 19.30 -12.62
CA VAL A 80 2.15 18.17 -13.47
C VAL A 80 1.78 16.86 -12.79
N GLY A 81 1.37 15.89 -13.61
CA GLY A 81 1.19 14.53 -13.14
C GLY A 81 2.53 13.92 -12.73
N VAL A 82 2.52 13.13 -11.66
CA VAL A 82 3.73 12.56 -11.04
C VAL A 82 3.54 11.06 -10.85
N ILE A 83 4.61 10.31 -11.04
CA ILE A 83 4.65 8.87 -10.78
C ILE A 83 5.22 8.67 -9.38
N TYR A 84 4.49 7.95 -8.54
CA TYR A 84 4.92 7.56 -7.20
C TYR A 84 5.21 6.08 -7.15
N GLY A 85 6.29 5.72 -6.45
CA GLY A 85 6.60 4.36 -6.06
C GLY A 85 6.50 4.22 -4.54
N LEU A 86 5.75 3.24 -4.07
CA LEU A 86 5.60 2.94 -2.64
C LEU A 86 5.91 1.45 -2.38
N PRO A 87 6.94 1.14 -1.58
CA PRO A 87 7.10 -0.21 -1.05
C PRO A 87 6.14 -0.41 0.13
N ILE A 88 5.36 -1.48 0.09
CA ILE A 88 4.57 -1.99 1.22
C ILE A 88 5.34 -3.19 1.77
N VAL A 89 5.56 -3.21 3.09
CA VAL A 89 6.24 -4.31 3.77
C VAL A 89 5.40 -4.73 4.96
N PHE A 90 5.11 -6.02 5.05
CA PHE A 90 4.42 -6.59 6.20
C PHE A 90 5.01 -7.96 6.52
N ASP A 91 4.81 -8.38 7.77
CA ASP A 91 5.33 -9.65 8.27
C ASP A 91 4.13 -10.59 8.53
N ILE A 92 4.22 -11.81 8.02
CA ILE A 92 3.30 -12.91 8.35
C ILE A 92 3.93 -13.68 9.51
N GLU A 93 3.25 -13.66 10.66
CA GLU A 93 3.69 -14.42 11.82
C GLU A 93 3.21 -15.86 11.74
N PRO A 94 3.98 -16.83 12.27
CA PRO A 94 3.50 -18.20 12.42
C PRO A 94 2.26 -18.23 13.33
N GLU A 95 1.29 -19.10 13.01
CA GLU A 95 0.11 -19.34 13.84
C GLU A 95 0.54 -19.66 15.28
N GLY A 96 0.38 -18.69 16.19
CA GLY A 96 0.85 -18.81 17.57
C GLY A 96 1.10 -17.48 18.29
N LYS A 97 1.20 -16.37 17.56
CA LYS A 97 1.33 -15.03 18.14
C LYS A 97 0.24 -14.10 17.62
N LYS A 98 -0.93 -14.11 18.27
CA LYS A 98 -1.91 -13.03 18.12
C LYS A 98 -1.26 -11.74 18.64
N GLN A 99 -0.84 -10.84 17.76
CA GLN A 99 -0.25 -9.56 18.16
C GLN A 99 -1.22 -8.80 19.07
N ARG A 100 -0.76 -8.55 20.31
CA ARG A 100 -1.29 -7.51 21.18
C ARG A 100 -1.25 -6.20 20.39
N LYS A 101 -2.41 -5.70 19.96
CA LYS A 101 -2.56 -4.35 19.37
C LYS A 101 -1.82 -3.35 20.26
N LYS A 102 -0.60 -2.96 19.89
CA LYS A 102 0.08 -1.82 20.53
C LYS A 102 -0.58 -0.56 19.99
N ARG A 103 -1.75 -0.24 20.54
CA ARG A 103 -2.20 1.15 20.67
C ARG A 103 -1.18 1.83 21.56
N VAL A 104 -0.23 2.55 20.97
CA VAL A 104 0.50 3.60 21.69
C VAL A 104 -0.04 4.92 21.15
N LYS A 105 -1.13 5.39 21.77
CA LYS A 105 -1.54 6.79 21.75
C LYS A 105 -1.36 7.30 23.17
N ASN A 106 -0.28 8.05 23.38
CA ASN A 106 -0.20 9.38 24.02
C ASN A 106 1.21 9.62 24.54
#